data_AF-A0A5C9DZE4-F1
#
_entry.id   AF-A0A5C9DZE4-F1
#
_cell.length_a   1.000
_cell.length_b   1.000
_cell.length_c   1.000
_cell.angle_alpha   90.00
_cell.angle_beta   90.00
_cell.angle_gamma   90.00
#
_symmetry.space_group_name_H-M   'P 1'
#
loop_
_entity.id
_entity.type
_entity.pdbx_description
1 polymer ?
#
loop_
_entity_poly.entity_id
_entity_poly.type
_entity_poly.pdbx_seq_one_letter_code
_entity_poly.pdbx_strand_id
1 'polypeptide(L)' 'MKRRCKKCGMIRAEKDLVHLKDETYLCFACWNKEKYEQKSTAN' A
#
# COMPACT_ATOMS: atom_id res chain seq x y z
N MET A 1 -7.20 13.86 7.22
CA MET A 1 -8.16 12.73 7.26
C MET A 1 -7.40 11.43 7.53
N LYS A 2 -8.04 10.42 8.14
CA LYS A 2 -7.44 9.09 8.33
C LYS A 2 -8.10 8.09 7.37
N ARG A 3 -7.32 7.18 6.80
CA ARG A 3 -7.76 6.20 5.80
C ARG A 3 -7.25 4.81 6.20
N ARG A 4 -7.89 3.77 5.68
CA ARG A 4 -7.59 2.37 5.99
C ARG A 4 -6.70 1.78 4.89
N CYS A 5 -5.62 1.11 5.28
CA CYS A 5 -4.84 0.28 4.35
C CYS A 5 -5.69 -0.92 3.90
N LYS A 6 -5.86 -1.12 2.59
CA LYS A 6 -6.63 -2.25 2.04
C LYS A 6 -6.03 -3.62 2.39
N LYS A 7 -4.70 -3.70 2.53
CA LYS A 7 -4.01 -4.99 2.73
C LYS A 7 -3.97 -5.44 4.19
N CYS A 8 -3.63 -4.55 5.12
CA CYS A 8 -3.50 -4.89 6.55
C CYS A 8 -4.64 -4.37 7.43
N GLY A 9 -5.58 -3.60 6.88
CA GLY A 9 -6.74 -3.08 7.61
C GLY A 9 -6.43 -1.98 8.64
N MET A 10 -5.15 -1.63 8.83
CA MET A 10 -4.76 -0.58 9.79
C MET A 10 -5.21 0.79 9.31
N ILE A 11 -5.75 1.60 10.23
CA ILE A 11 -6.09 3.00 10.00
C ILE A 11 -4.84 3.85 10.22
N ARG A 12 -4.48 4.67 9.24
CA ARG A 12 -3.33 5.58 9.31
C ARG A 12 -3.73 6.97 8.81
N ALA A 13 -2.90 7.97 9.08
CA ALA A 13 -3.07 9.27 8.44
C ALA A 13 -2.86 9.12 6.92
N GLU A 14 -3.62 9.87 6.13
CA GLU A 14 -3.58 9.76 4.66
C GLU A 14 -2.18 10.04 4.09
N LYS A 15 -1.39 10.92 4.73
CA LYS A 15 0.02 11.19 4.39
C LYS A 15 0.95 9.96 4.51
N ASP A 16 0.56 8.97 5.32
CA ASP A 16 1.32 7.73 5.58
C ASP A 16 0.84 6.57 4.71
N LEU A 17 -0.04 6.85 3.75
CA LEU A 17 -0.59 5.89 2.80
C LEU A 17 -0.20 6.29 1.38
N VAL A 18 0.02 5.28 0.56
CA VAL A 18 0.25 5.39 -0.87
C VAL A 18 -1.09 5.19 -1.56
N HIS A 19 -1.49 6.15 -2.40
CA HIS A 19 -2.67 6.04 -3.24
C HIS A 19 -2.30 5.30 -4.54
N LEU A 20 -3.00 4.19 -4.80
CA LEU A 20 -2.86 3.39 -6.01
C LEU A 20 -3.84 3.88 -7.09
N LYS A 21 -3.57 3.49 -8.35
CA LYS A 21 -4.42 3.83 -9.51
C LYS A 21 -5.85 3.31 -9.37
N ASP A 22 -6.06 2.18 -8.69
CA ASP A 22 -7.37 1.57 -8.43
C ASP A 22 -8.10 2.17 -7.21
N GLU A 23 -7.95 3.49 -6.99
CA GLU A 23 -8.54 4.24 -5.86
C GLU A 23 -8.31 3.61 -4.47
N THR A 24 -7.21 2.87 -4.36
CA THR A 24 -6.90 2.03 -3.20
C THR A 24 -5.80 2.67 -2.38
N TYR A 25 -5.93 2.65 -1.05
CA TYR A 25 -4.87 3.10 -0.13
C TYR A 25 -4.10 1.91 0.45
N LEU A 26 -2.78 1.95 0.35
CA LEU A 26 -1.88 1.01 1.03
C LEU A 26 -0.95 1.75 1.97
N CYS A 27 -0.63 1.16 3.12
CA CYS A 27 0.47 1.71 3.93
C CYS A 27 1.82 1.43 3.25
N PHE A 28 2.82 2.26 3.54
CA PHE A 28 4.17 2.11 2.99
C PHE A 28 4.72 0.68 3.11
N ALA A 29 4.51 0.01 4.25
CA ALA A 29 4.97 -1.36 4.44
C ALA A 29 4.32 -2.35 3.46
N CYS A 30 3.00 -2.29 3.28
CA CYS A 30 2.30 -3.17 2.35
C CYS A 30 2.63 -2.85 0.89
N TRP A 31 2.71 -1.56 0.56
CA TRP A 31 3.09 -1.11 -0.78
C TRP A 31 4.50 -1.56 -1.14
N ASN A 32 5.46 -1.43 -0.22
CA ASN A 32 6.84 -1.84 -0.45
C ASN A 32 6.96 -3.36 -0.63
N LYS A 33 6.21 -4.14 0.14
CA LYS A 33 6.16 -5.61 -0.01
C LYS A 33 5.64 -5.99 -1.40
N GLU A 34 4.55 -5.38 -1.85
CA GLU A 34 3.96 -5.64 -3.16
C GLU A 34 4.90 -5.29 -4.31
N LYS A 35 5.65 -4.18 -4.20
CA LYS A 35 6.68 -3.81 -5.17
C LYS A 35 7.87 -4.77 -5.21
N TYR A 36 8.28 -5.30 -4.07
CA TYR A 36 9.36 -6.28 -4.00
C TYR A 36 8.97 -7.62 -4.63
N GLU A 37 7.76 -8.10 -4.36
CA GLU A 37 7.22 -9.34 -4.96
C GLU A 37 7.10 -9.23 -6.49
N GLN A 38 6.67 -8.08 -7.01
CA GLN A 38 6.61 -7.85 -8.47
C GLN A 38 7.99 -7.89 -9.15
N LYS A 39 9.06 -7.43 -8.48
CA LYS A 39 10.41 -7.48 -9.06
C LYS A 39 11.02 -8.87 -9.08
N SER A 40 10.59 -9.79 -8.20
CA SER A 40 11.11 -11.16 -8.18
C SER A 40 10.48 -12.07 -9.24
N THR A 41 9.38 -11.66 -9.88
CA THR A 41 8.69 -12.45 -10.92
C THR A 41 9.03 -11.96 -12.33
N ALA A 42 10.20 -11.33 -12.51
CA ALA A 42 10.73 -10.88 -13.80
C ALA A 42 12.06 -11.59 -14.12
N ASN A 43 12.14 -12.88 -13.80
CA ASN A 43 13.24 -13.76 -14.16
C ASN A 43 12.69 -14.92 -15.00
#